data_AF-A0A2D7LJP6-F1
#
_entry.id   AF-A0A2D7LJP6-F1
#
_cell.length_a   1.000
_cell.length_b   1.000
_cell.length_c   1.000
_cell.angle_alpha   90.00
_cell.angle_beta   90.00
_cell.angle_gamma   90.00
#
_symmetry.space_group_name_H-M   'P 1'
#
loop_
_entity.id
_entity.type
_entity.pdbx_description
1 polymer ?
#
loop_
_entity_poly.entity_id
_entity_poly.type
_entity_poly.pdbx_seq_one_letter_code
_entity_poly.pdbx_strand_id
1 'polypeptide(L)'
;MDEYIIDVVINGKPDSLKTWCGSVYSAVDSMIGIDMVEDIKTITRSLDGKIWDVKDMDIDYLRNLKENIDDNVLSDAFKTIEDLTHDSTH
;
A
#
# COMPACT_ATOMS: atom_id res chain seq x y z
N MET A 1 -2.18 13.02 7.86
CA MET A 1 -2.26 12.44 6.51
C MET A 1 -1.30 13.25 5.67
N ASP A 2 -0.36 12.57 5.02
CA ASP A 2 0.74 13.20 4.30
C ASP A 2 0.50 13.08 2.79
N GLU A 3 0.97 14.06 2.03
CA GLU A 3 1.01 14.00 0.56
C GLU A 3 2.23 13.18 0.12
N TYR A 4 1.99 12.24 -0.79
CA TYR A 4 3.03 11.45 -1.45
C TYR A 4 2.95 11.65 -2.96
N ILE A 5 4.09 11.92 -3.58
CA ILE A 5 4.30 11.97 -5.03
C ILE A 5 4.99 10.67 -5.42
N ILE A 6 4.42 9.93 -6.36
CA ILE A 6 4.82 8.57 -6.68
C ILE A 6 5.10 8.50 -8.18
N ASP A 7 6.35 8.24 -8.53
CA ASP A 7 6.75 8.07 -9.92
C ASP A 7 6.49 6.62 -10.33
N VAL A 8 5.69 6.45 -11.37
CA VAL A 8 5.17 5.15 -11.83
C VAL A 8 5.41 4.95 -13.31
N VAL A 9 5.20 3.72 -13.78
CA VAL A 9 5.07 3.41 -15.21
C VAL A 9 3.63 3.03 -15.49
N ILE A 10 3.01 3.67 -16.48
CA ILE A 10 1.65 3.41 -16.94
C ILE A 10 1.68 3.23 -18.45
N ASN A 11 1.20 2.10 -18.96
CA ASN A 11 1.23 1.76 -20.40
C ASN A 11 2.63 1.92 -21.01
N GLY A 12 3.67 1.45 -20.32
CA GLY A 12 5.07 1.59 -20.72
C GLY A 12 5.65 3.00 -20.70
N LYS A 13 4.93 4.00 -20.16
CA LYS A 13 5.40 5.39 -20.08
C LYS A 13 5.58 5.84 -18.63
N PRO A 14 6.65 6.60 -18.33
CA PRO A 14 6.81 7.20 -17.01
C PRO A 14 5.72 8.25 -16.77
N ASP A 15 5.13 8.22 -15.59
CA ASP A 15 4.13 9.17 -15.11
C ASP A 15 4.33 9.44 -13.61
N SER A 16 3.61 10.41 -13.04
CA SER A 16 3.69 10.75 -11.62
C SER A 16 2.30 10.95 -11.03
N LEU A 17 1.98 10.18 -10.01
CA LEU A 17 0.70 10.22 -9.31
C LEU A 17 0.85 10.86 -7.93
N LYS A 18 -0.23 11.48 -7.45
CA LYS A 18 -0.30 12.04 -6.10
C LYS A 18 -1.36 11.32 -5.28
N THR A 19 -1.06 11.08 -4.03
CA THR A 19 -2.01 10.54 -3.06
C THR A 19 -1.82 11.15 -1.68
N TRP A 20 -2.88 11.12 -0.87
CA TRP A 20 -2.86 11.54 0.52
C TRP A 20 -3.21 10.34 1.37
N CYS A 21 -2.29 9.92 2.25
CA CYS A 21 -2.51 8.75 3.09
C CYS A 21 -1.73 8.83 4.41
N GLY A 22 -1.97 7.89 5.32
CA GLY A 22 -1.36 7.88 6.66
C GLY A 22 0.08 7.38 6.69
N SER A 23 0.54 6.69 5.64
CA SER A 23 1.87 6.09 5.58
C SER A 23 2.31 5.78 4.15
N VAL A 24 3.61 5.59 3.95
CA VAL A 24 4.18 5.14 2.66
C VAL A 24 3.63 3.77 2.23
N TYR A 25 3.30 2.89 3.17
CA TYR A 25 2.70 1.58 2.88
C TYR A 25 1.31 1.73 2.27
N SER A 26 0.51 2.66 2.79
CA SER A 26 -0.81 2.99 2.23
C SER A 26 -0.70 3.63 0.85
N ALA A 27 0.37 4.38 0.58
CA ALA A 27 0.65 4.91 -0.73
C ALA A 27 0.92 3.78 -1.74
N VAL A 28 1.77 2.82 -1.38
CA VAL A 28 2.05 1.62 -2.20
C VAL A 28 0.77 0.81 -2.41
N ASP A 29 0.01 0.54 -1.34
CA ASP A 29 -1.24 -0.22 -1.41
C ASP A 29 -2.27 0.40 -2.37
N SER A 30 -2.33 1.73 -2.40
CA SER A 30 -3.18 2.46 -3.34
C SER A 30 -2.71 2.28 -4.78
N MET A 31 -1.39 2.30 -5.04
CA MET A 31 -0.85 2.16 -6.40
C MET A 31 -0.99 0.74 -6.94
N ILE A 32 -0.72 -0.29 -6.13
CA ILE A 32 -0.91 -1.69 -6.55
C ILE A 32 -2.39 -1.97 -6.86
N GLY A 33 -3.32 -1.25 -6.24
CA GLY A 33 -4.75 -1.35 -6.53
C GLY A 33 -5.21 -0.67 -7.83
N ILE A 34 -4.31 0.03 -8.56
CA ILE A 34 -4.62 0.64 -9.85
C ILE A 34 -4.08 -0.28 -10.94
N ASP A 35 -4.95 -0.99 -11.66
CA ASP A 35 -4.57 -1.97 -12.69
C ASP A 35 -3.60 -1.43 -13.75
N MET A 36 -3.71 -0.14 -14.07
CA MET A 36 -2.88 0.54 -15.07
C MET A 36 -1.43 0.81 -14.63
N VAL A 37 -1.14 0.73 -13.34
CA VAL A 37 0.22 0.94 -12.81
C VAL A 37 1.03 -0.33 -13.04
N GLU A 38 2.07 -0.26 -13.85
CA GLU A 38 2.93 -1.40 -14.19
C GLU A 38 4.16 -1.47 -13.27
N ASP A 39 4.64 -0.32 -12.80
CA ASP A 39 5.84 -0.24 -11.95
C ASP A 39 5.79 1.01 -11.06
N ILE A 40 6.46 0.96 -9.90
CA ILE A 40 6.62 2.07 -8.96
C ILE A 40 8.12 2.30 -8.79
N LYS A 41 8.60 3.47 -9.22
CA LYS A 41 10.03 3.80 -9.20
C LYS A 41 10.44 4.43 -7.88
N THR A 42 9.77 5.52 -7.52
CA THR A 42 10.13 6.34 -6.37
C THR A 42 8.88 6.88 -5.69
N ILE A 43 8.95 6.99 -4.37
CA ILE A 43 7.91 7.65 -3.57
C ILE A 43 8.56 8.79 -2.82
N THR A 44 8.01 9.99 -2.92
CA THR A 44 8.48 11.19 -2.22
C THR A 44 7.37 11.71 -1.32
N ARG A 45 7.64 11.87 -0.03
CA ARG A 45 6.71 12.58 0.87
C ARG A 45 6.95 14.08 0.76
N SER A 46 5.91 14.83 0.42
CA SER A 46 6.05 16.28 0.20
C SER A 46 6.35 17.09 1.46
N LEU A 47 5.96 16.60 2.64
CA LEU A 47 6.13 17.31 3.91
C LEU A 47 7.60 17.55 4.28
N ASP A 48 8.44 16.53 4.10
CA ASP A 48 9.84 16.54 4.52
C ASP A 48 10.81 16.19 3.39
N GLY A 49 10.31 15.95 2.17
CA GLY A 49 11.10 15.56 1.02
C GLY A 49 11.71 14.16 1.16
N LYS A 50 11.22 13.32 2.08
CA LYS A 50 11.74 11.97 2.27
C LYS A 50 11.43 11.13 1.03
N ILE A 51 12.46 10.47 0.50
CA ILE A 51 12.37 9.63 -0.69
C ILE A 51 12.56 8.16 -0.31
N TRP A 52 11.72 7.31 -0.86
CA TRP A 52 11.88 5.86 -0.86
C TRP A 52 12.14 5.42 -2.31
N ASP A 53 13.27 4.76 -2.54
CA ASP A 53 13.55 4.07 -3.79
C ASP A 53 12.93 2.68 -3.70
N VAL A 54 11.99 2.40 -4.60
CA VAL A 54 11.19 1.16 -4.61
C VAL A 54 11.34 0.41 -5.93
N LYS A 55 12.41 0.71 -6.67
CA LYS A 55 12.79 -0.05 -7.87
C LYS A 55 12.80 -1.55 -7.59
N ASP A 56 12.39 -2.30 -8.61
CA ASP A 56 12.33 -3.76 -8.63
C ASP A 56 11.27 -4.36 -7.69
N MET A 57 10.27 -3.56 -7.30
CA MET A 57 9.08 -4.08 -6.64
C MET A 57 8.25 -4.92 -7.63
N ASP A 58 8.05 -6.19 -7.29
CA ASP A 58 7.17 -7.08 -8.06
C ASP A 58 5.70 -6.76 -7.76
N ILE A 59 5.14 -5.82 -8.53
CA ILE A 59 3.76 -5.35 -8.35
C ILE A 59 2.75 -6.48 -8.58
N ASP A 60 3.00 -7.35 -9.55
CA ASP A 60 2.09 -8.45 -9.88
C ASP A 60 2.04 -9.47 -8.73
N TYR A 61 3.17 -9.78 -8.11
CA TYR A 61 3.22 -10.58 -6.89
C TYR A 61 2.43 -9.94 -5.75
N LEU A 62 2.60 -8.63 -5.51
CA LEU A 62 1.90 -7.92 -4.44
C LEU A 62 0.38 -7.86 -4.68
N ARG A 63 -0.05 -7.68 -5.93
CA ARG A 63 -1.47 -7.76 -6.32
C ARG A 63 -2.04 -9.14 -6.06
N ASN A 64 -1.31 -10.18 -6.49
CA ASN A 64 -1.74 -11.55 -6.28
C ASN A 64 -1.86 -11.88 -4.78
N LEU A 65 -0.92 -11.42 -3.95
CA LEU A 65 -1.06 -11.53 -2.50
C LEU A 65 -2.32 -10.83 -2.01
N LYS A 66 -2.61 -9.61 -2.46
CA LYS A 66 -3.79 -8.85 -2.06
C LYS A 66 -5.10 -9.56 -2.44
N GLU A 67 -5.18 -10.14 -3.64
CA GLU A 67 -6.34 -10.91 -4.09
C GLU A 67 -6.53 -12.23 -3.33
N ASN A 68 -5.44 -12.84 -2.86
CA ASN A 68 -5.47 -14.12 -2.14
C ASN A 68 -5.62 -13.97 -0.62
N ILE A 69 -5.62 -12.74 -0.09
CA ILE A 69 -5.99 -12.52 1.30
C ILE A 69 -7.50 -12.72 1.41
N ASP A 70 -7.90 -13.89 1.91
CA ASP A 70 -9.29 -14.21 2.19
C ASP A 70 -9.83 -13.27 3.27
N ASP A 71 -10.87 -12.51 2.94
CA ASP A 71 -11.56 -11.60 3.85
C ASP A 71 -12.03 -12.30 5.14
N ASN A 72 -12.31 -13.61 5.08
CA ASN A 72 -12.64 -14.40 6.26
C ASN A 72 -11.45 -14.60 7.19
N VAL A 73 -10.24 -14.79 6.64
CA VAL A 73 -9.00 -14.91 7.43
C VAL A 73 -8.67 -13.57 8.09
N LEU A 74 -8.89 -12.45 7.40
CA LEU A 74 -8.79 -11.12 8.02
C LEU A 74 -9.83 -10.93 9.12
N SER A 75 -11.09 -11.26 8.86
CA SER A 75 -12.18 -11.15 9.84
C SER A 75 -11.89 -11.97 11.10
N ASP A 76 -11.41 -13.20 10.95
CA ASP A 76 -11.09 -14.08 12.07
C ASP A 76 -9.85 -13.59 12.84
N ALA A 77 -8.83 -13.05 12.15
CA ALA A 77 -7.67 -12.45 12.81
C ALA A 77 -8.06 -11.22 13.66
N PHE A 78 -8.98 -10.37 13.16
CA PHE A 78 -9.47 -9.22 13.91
C PHE A 78 -10.41 -9.60 15.06
N LYS A 79 -11.31 -10.58 14.88
CA LYS A 79 -12.16 -11.10 15.98
C LYS A 79 -11.33 -11.67 17.11
N THR A 80 -10.27 -12.43 16.79
CA THR A 80 -9.38 -13.01 17.81
C THR A 80 -8.72 -11.92 18.67
N ILE A 81 -8.41 -10.75 18.09
CA ILE A 81 -7.84 -9.62 18.83
C ILE A 81 -8.90 -8.89 19.67
N GLU A 82 -10.13 -8.72 19.15
CA GLU A 82 -11.24 -8.16 19.93
C GLU A 82 -11.62 -9.04 21.13
N ASP A 83 -11.57 -10.36 20.97
CA ASP A 83 -11.82 -11.32 22.05
C ASP A 83 -10.68 -11.30 23.10
N LEU A 84 -9.41 -11.22 22.68
CA LEU A 84 -8.26 -11.09 23.59
C LEU A 84 -8.26 -9.79 24.41
N THR A 85 -8.78 -8.70 23.83
CA THR A 85 -8.87 -7.41 24.52
C THR A 85 -10.06 -7.33 25.47
N HIS A 86 -11.15 -8.07 25.21
CA HIS A 86 -12.28 -8.20 26.16
C HIS A 86 -11.97 -9.09 27.37
N ASP A 87 -11.18 -10.15 27.22
CA ASP A 87 -10.84 -11.07 28.32
C ASP A 87 -9.80 -10.48 29.30
N SER A 88 -9.14 -9.38 28.94
CA SER A 88 -8.13 -8.71 29.78
C SER A 88 -8.72 -7.70 30.77
N THR A 89 -10.05 -7.54 30.83
CA THR A 89 -10.74 -6.53 31.67
C THR A 89 -11.60 -7.13 32.80
N HIS A 90 -11.26 -8.32 33.30
CA HIS A 90 -11.84 -8.87 34.53
C HIS A 90 -10.78 -9.28 35.56
#